data_AF-A0A521TXW2-F1
#
_entry.id   AF-A0A521TXW2-F1
#
_cell.length_a   1.000
_cell.length_b   1.000
_cell.length_c   1.000
_cell.angle_alpha   90.00
_cell.angle_beta   90.00
_cell.angle_gamma   90.00
#
_symmetry.space_group_name_H-M   'P 1'
#
loop_
_entity.id
_entity.type
_entity.pdbx_description
1 polymer ?
#
loop_
_entity_poly.entity_id
_entity_poly.type
_entity_poly.pdbx_seq_one_letter_code
_entity_poly.pdbx_strand_id
1 'polypeptide(L)'
;MIHQGATATINEELGWAAVSRPSPCPICAEGEGCMTAVFRGGLAVDCRNIVSAWPMVGGGWLHRQAADGHPDEPADCTDGANCAFPMPFAVLSQPYGDGQPLPRARG
;
A
#
# COMPACT_ATOMS: atom_id res chain seq x y z
N MET A 1 42.38 -31.60 33.01
CA MET A 1 41.63 -31.41 31.75
C MET A 1 40.71 -30.21 31.98
N ILE A 2 41.10 -29.02 31.52
CA ILE A 2 40.33 -27.78 31.74
C ILE A 2 39.58 -27.47 30.45
N HIS A 3 38.25 -27.52 30.50
CA HIS A 3 37.39 -27.09 29.40
C HIS A 3 37.49 -25.56 29.30
N GLN A 4 38.07 -25.05 28.21
CA GLN A 4 37.96 -23.65 27.85
C GLN A 4 36.54 -23.39 27.34
N GLY A 5 35.68 -22.84 28.19
CA GLY A 5 34.40 -22.28 27.78
C GLY A 5 34.63 -20.99 27.02
N ALA A 6 34.43 -21.00 25.70
CA ALA A 6 34.49 -19.81 24.88
C ALA A 6 33.37 -18.83 25.30
N THR A 7 33.76 -17.67 25.80
CA THR A 7 32.86 -16.57 26.14
C THR A 7 32.57 -15.80 24.85
N ALA A 8 31.42 -16.06 24.24
CA ALA A 8 30.96 -15.29 23.08
C ALA A 8 30.60 -13.87 23.54
N THR A 9 31.48 -12.90 23.25
CA THR A 9 31.20 -11.48 23.51
C THR A 9 30.35 -10.94 22.36
N ILE A 10 29.08 -10.67 22.62
CA ILE A 10 28.06 -10.02 21.76
C ILE A 10 28.41 -8.58 21.34
N ASN A 11 29.70 -8.22 21.28
CA ASN A 11 30.18 -6.89 20.90
C ASN A 11 30.63 -6.87 19.42
N GLU A 12 29.80 -7.42 18.53
CA GLU A 12 29.97 -7.25 17.10
C GLU A 12 29.11 -6.06 16.69
N GLU A 13 29.76 -4.96 16.34
CA GLU A 13 29.10 -3.75 15.85
C GLU A 13 28.38 -4.07 14.54
N LEU A 14 27.04 -3.98 14.52
CA LEU A 14 26.24 -4.26 13.33
C LEU A 14 26.59 -3.26 12.23
N GLY A 15 27.33 -3.72 11.22
CA GLY A 15 27.58 -2.95 10.00
C GLY A 15 26.34 -2.89 9.12
N TRP A 16 25.79 -1.70 8.93
CA TRP A 16 24.76 -1.45 7.92
C TRP A 16 25.40 -0.97 6.63
N ALA A 17 25.01 -1.58 5.50
CA ALA A 17 25.44 -1.16 4.17
C ALA A 17 24.21 -0.89 3.29
N ALA A 18 24.30 0.15 2.45
CA ALA A 18 23.27 0.41 1.45
C ALA A 18 23.27 -0.71 0.41
N VAL A 19 22.10 -1.32 0.19
CA VAL A 19 21.91 -2.42 -0.77
C VAL A 19 21.25 -1.98 -2.08
N SER A 20 20.90 -0.69 -2.20
CA SER A 20 20.31 -0.10 -3.40
C SER A 20 21.20 1.00 -3.97
N ARG A 21 21.17 1.14 -5.30
CA ARG A 21 21.75 2.31 -5.97
C ARG A 21 20.80 3.50 -5.83
N PRO A 22 21.32 4.73 -5.66
CA PRO A 22 20.50 5.93 -5.83
C PRO A 22 19.82 5.90 -7.20
N SER A 23 18.50 6.10 -7.21
CA SER A 23 17.74 6.24 -8.44
C SER A 23 17.20 7.67 -8.48
N PRO A 24 17.53 8.46 -9.52
CA PRO A 24 17.04 9.83 -9.62
C PRO A 24 15.51 9.84 -9.72
N CYS A 25 14.89 10.94 -9.32
CA CYS A 25 13.45 11.12 -9.45
C CYS A 25 13.03 10.99 -10.92
N PRO A 26 12.08 10.10 -11.30
CA PRO A 26 11.70 9.93 -12.69
C PRO A 26 10.91 11.12 -13.25
N ILE A 27 10.48 12.06 -12.39
CA ILE A 27 9.75 13.27 -12.79
C ILE A 27 10.71 14.45 -13.02
N CYS A 28 11.63 14.70 -12.09
CA CYS A 28 12.49 15.90 -12.11
C CYS A 28 13.98 15.62 -12.27
N ALA A 29 14.39 14.35 -12.34
CA ALA A 29 15.78 13.87 -12.41
C ALA A 29 16.69 14.23 -11.22
N GLU A 30 16.19 14.98 -10.23
CA GLU A 30 16.95 15.28 -9.01
C GLU A 30 17.23 14.04 -8.18
N GLY A 31 18.43 14.00 -7.58
CA GLY A 31 18.95 12.83 -6.86
C GLY A 31 18.41 12.65 -5.44
N GLU A 32 17.81 13.69 -4.85
CA GLU A 32 17.38 13.68 -3.44
C GLU A 32 16.03 14.39 -3.23
N GLY A 33 15.37 14.06 -2.11
CA GLY A 33 14.16 14.75 -1.63
C GLY A 33 12.83 14.30 -2.24
N CYS A 34 12.83 13.58 -3.37
CA CYS A 34 11.62 12.98 -3.93
C CYS A 34 11.40 11.57 -3.37
N MET A 35 10.14 11.16 -3.21
CA MET A 35 9.79 9.84 -2.67
C MET A 35 8.76 9.15 -3.55
N THR A 36 8.85 7.83 -3.67
CA THR A 36 7.82 6.99 -4.30
C THR A 36 6.91 6.38 -3.24
N ALA A 37 5.60 6.41 -3.47
CA ALA A 37 4.60 5.81 -2.59
C ALA A 37 3.50 5.12 -3.38
N VAL A 38 2.82 4.18 -2.74
CA VAL A 38 1.62 3.54 -3.30
C VAL A 38 0.48 4.56 -3.28
N PHE A 39 -0.18 4.74 -4.43
CA PHE A 39 -1.28 5.68 -4.59
C PHE A 39 -2.36 5.10 -5.51
N ARG A 40 -3.58 4.93 -4.97
CA ARG A 40 -4.78 4.47 -5.71
C ARG A 40 -4.54 3.27 -6.63
N GLY A 41 -3.87 2.22 -6.11
CA GLY A 41 -3.64 0.98 -6.86
C GLY A 41 -2.45 1.02 -7.82
N GLY A 42 -1.66 2.10 -7.83
CA GLY A 42 -0.41 2.19 -8.58
C GLY A 42 0.69 2.86 -7.76
N LEU A 43 1.75 3.30 -8.45
CA LEU A 43 2.82 4.09 -7.86
C LEU A 43 2.63 5.58 -8.17
N ALA A 44 3.02 6.40 -7.22
CA ALA A 44 3.15 7.83 -7.43
C ALA A 44 4.44 8.35 -6.82
N VAL A 45 4.91 9.47 -7.37
CA VAL A 45 6.10 10.19 -6.92
C VAL A 45 5.66 11.47 -6.24
N ASP A 46 6.01 11.65 -4.97
CA ASP A 46 6.03 12.97 -4.31
C ASP A 46 7.27 13.72 -4.80
N CYS A 47 7.06 14.62 -5.77
CA CYS A 47 8.11 15.43 -6.35
C CYS A 47 8.19 16.80 -5.65
N ARG A 48 9.38 17.17 -5.20
CA ARG A 48 9.63 18.47 -4.53
C ARG A 48 9.92 19.61 -5.49
N ASN A 49 10.27 19.30 -6.73
CA ASN A 49 10.82 20.29 -7.68
C ASN A 49 9.87 20.64 -8.83
N ILE A 50 8.95 19.76 -9.19
CA ILE A 50 8.00 19.97 -10.30
C ILE A 50 6.56 19.96 -9.78
N VAL A 51 5.85 21.04 -10.07
CA VAL A 51 4.44 21.26 -9.73
C VAL A 51 3.53 20.32 -10.50
N SER A 52 2.49 19.80 -9.84
CA SER A 52 1.42 19.01 -10.47
C SER A 52 0.04 19.55 -10.06
N ALA A 53 -1.04 18.95 -10.55
CA ALA A 53 -2.40 19.30 -10.12
C ALA A 53 -2.73 18.81 -8.69
N TRP A 54 -1.87 17.99 -8.08
CA TRP A 54 -2.17 17.29 -6.82
C TRP A 54 -1.15 17.64 -5.72
N PRO A 55 -1.38 18.74 -4.98
CA PRO A 55 -0.52 19.12 -3.87
C PRO A 55 -0.65 18.15 -2.69
N MET A 56 0.45 17.94 -1.95
CA MET A 56 0.45 17.13 -0.74
C MET A 56 0.52 17.98 0.54
N VAL A 57 -0.13 17.49 1.60
CA VAL A 57 0.02 18.04 2.95
C VAL A 57 1.45 17.72 3.42
N GLY A 58 2.27 18.74 3.60
CA GLY A 58 3.72 18.60 3.85
C GLY A 58 4.61 19.11 2.71
N GLY A 59 4.02 19.71 1.67
CA GLY A 59 4.73 20.22 0.49
C GLY A 59 4.97 19.13 -0.55
N GLY A 60 5.45 19.54 -1.73
CA GLY A 60 5.61 18.64 -2.86
C GLY A 60 4.32 18.42 -3.65
N TRP A 61 4.45 17.63 -4.71
CA TRP A 61 3.43 17.45 -5.74
C TRP A 61 3.42 16.00 -6.19
N LEU A 62 2.23 15.40 -6.19
CA LEU A 62 2.07 13.99 -6.50
C LEU A 62 1.95 13.80 -8.02
N HIS A 63 2.81 12.95 -8.58
CA HIS A 63 2.79 12.55 -9.99
C HIS A 63 2.51 11.06 -10.07
N ARG A 64 1.52 10.64 -10.86
CA ARG A 64 1.31 9.21 -11.10
C ARG A 64 2.46 8.68 -11.94
N GLN A 65 3.05 7.59 -11.49
CA GLN A 65 4.01 6.84 -12.29
C GLN A 65 3.21 5.91 -13.18
N ALA A 66 3.41 6.00 -14.50
CA ALA A 66 2.84 5.02 -15.42
C ALA A 66 3.35 3.63 -15.01
N ALA A 67 2.46 2.65 -14.93
CA ALA A 67 2.89 1.27 -14.75
C ALA A 67 3.71 0.90 -15.98
N ASP A 68 4.93 0.41 -15.79
CA ASP A 68 5.82 0.00 -16.87
C ASP A 68 5.13 -1.10 -17.70
N GLY A 69 4.49 -0.73 -18.82
CA GLY A 69 4.04 -1.69 -19.83
C GLY A 69 2.55 -1.71 -20.19
N HIS A 70 1.74 -0.70 -19.84
CA HIS A 70 0.49 -0.50 -20.57
C HIS A 70 0.49 0.91 -21.17
N PRO A 71 0.56 1.07 -22.51
CA PRO A 71 0.27 2.38 -23.09
C PRO A 71 -1.11 2.78 -22.58
N ASP A 72 -1.24 4.02 -22.12
CA ASP A 72 -2.53 4.62 -21.79
C ASP A 72 -3.43 4.53 -23.04
N GLU A 73 -4.21 3.46 -23.16
CA GLU A 73 -5.46 3.55 -23.91
C GLU A 73 -6.24 4.68 -23.24
N PRO A 74 -6.73 5.68 -24.00
CA PRO A 74 -7.51 6.75 -23.42
C PRO A 74 -8.70 6.10 -22.72
N ALA A 75 -8.68 6.13 -21.38
CA ALA A 75 -9.70 5.48 -20.57
C ALA A 75 -11.05 6.00 -21.04
N ASP A 76 -11.83 5.13 -21.69
CA ASP A 76 -13.20 5.44 -22.05
C ASP A 76 -13.95 5.62 -20.73
N CYS A 77 -14.19 6.87 -20.37
CA CYS A 77 -14.76 7.27 -19.08
C CYS A 77 -16.23 6.82 -18.94
N THR A 78 -16.78 6.08 -19.91
CA THR A 78 -18.14 5.56 -19.89
C THR A 78 -18.26 4.22 -19.16
N ASP A 79 -17.16 3.49 -18.96
CA ASP A 79 -17.17 2.23 -18.19
C ASP A 79 -16.86 2.54 -16.73
N GLY A 80 -17.91 2.63 -15.90
CA GLY A 80 -17.77 2.80 -14.46
C GLY A 80 -16.92 1.66 -13.86
N ALA A 81 -16.14 1.96 -12.82
CA ALA A 81 -15.29 0.97 -12.15
C ALA A 81 -16.11 -0.27 -11.75
N ASN A 82 -15.96 -1.36 -12.50
CA ASN A 82 -16.61 -2.63 -12.19
C ASN A 82 -15.81 -3.31 -11.07
N CYS A 83 -16.20 -3.04 -9.83
CA CYS A 83 -15.69 -3.73 -8.66
C CYS A 83 -16.22 -5.17 -8.60
N ALA A 84 -15.84 -6.03 -9.55
CA ALA A 84 -16.06 -7.46 -9.47
C ALA A 84 -15.08 -8.07 -8.46
N PHE A 85 -15.35 -7.89 -7.17
CA PHE A 85 -14.70 -8.70 -6.15
C PHE A 85 -15.20 -10.14 -6.29
N PRO A 86 -14.31 -11.16 -6.42
CA PRO A 86 -14.73 -12.54 -6.25
C PRO A 86 -15.11 -12.76 -4.79
N MET A 87 -16.40 -12.62 -4.48
CA MET A 87 -16.93 -13.06 -3.20
C MET A 87 -16.85 -14.60 -3.19
N PRO A 88 -16.11 -15.23 -2.24
CA PRO A 88 -16.26 -16.66 -2.05
C PRO A 88 -17.71 -16.92 -1.64
N PHE A 89 -18.45 -17.68 -2.46
CA PHE A 89 -19.76 -18.21 -2.13
C PHE A 89 -19.63 -19.20 -0.97
N ALA A 90 -19.53 -18.68 0.26
CA ALA A 90 -19.57 -19.47 1.48
C ALA A 90 -20.82 -19.09 2.28
N VAL A 91 -21.89 -19.85 2.00
CA VAL A 91 -22.85 -20.40 2.95
C VAL A 91 -23.45 -19.41 3.96
N LEU A 92 -24.58 -18.80 3.59
CA LEU A 92 -25.62 -18.40 4.54
C LEU A 92 -26.95 -19.03 4.13
N SER A 93 -26.99 -20.36 4.19
CA SER A 93 -28.22 -21.13 4.35
C SER A 93 -28.32 -21.55 5.81
N GLN A 94 -28.60 -20.60 6.71
CA GLN A 94 -29.23 -20.94 7.99
C GLN A 94 -30.70 -20.56 7.90
N PRO A 95 -31.64 -21.53 7.97
CA PRO A 95 -33.05 -21.20 8.16
C PRO A 95 -33.18 -20.50 9.52
N TYR A 96 -33.72 -19.29 9.47
CA TYR A 96 -34.13 -18.53 10.64
C TYR A 96 -35.12 -19.38 11.44
N GLY A 97 -34.65 -19.87 12.59
CA GLY A 97 -35.44 -20.68 13.51
C GLY A 97 -36.63 -19.91 14.06
N ASP A 98 -37.76 -20.62 14.10
CA ASP A 98 -38.90 -20.52 15.00
C ASP A 98 -39.27 -19.16 15.60
N GLY A 99 -40.42 -18.67 15.14
CA GLY A 99 -41.16 -17.59 15.78
C GLY A 99 -41.44 -17.88 17.25
N GLN A 100 -40.83 -17.10 18.12
CA GLN A 100 -41.21 -17.01 19.53
C GLN A 100 -42.32 -15.94 19.66
N PRO A 101 -43.54 -16.29 20.11
CA PRO A 101 -44.58 -15.30 20.36
C PRO A 101 -44.25 -14.46 21.61
N LEU A 102 -44.50 -13.15 21.50
CA LEU A 102 -44.35 -12.17 22.58
C LEU A 102 -45.35 -12.45 23.72
N PRO A 103 -44.96 -12.35 25.01
CA PRO A 103 -45.91 -12.45 26.11
C PRO A 103 -46.85 -11.25 26.12
N ARG A 104 -48.16 -11.51 26.12
CA ARG A 104 -49.22 -10.51 26.34
C ARG A 104 -49.15 -9.97 27.77
N ALA A 105 -49.01 -8.65 27.90
CA ALA A 105 -49.21 -7.95 29.16
C ALA A 105 -50.65 -8.15 29.65
N ARG A 106 -50.81 -8.63 30.89
CA ARG A 106 -52.09 -8.59 31.61
C ARG A 106 -52.28 -7.19 32.19
N GLY A 107 -53.45 -6.61 31.94
CA GLY A 107 -54.00 -5.50 32.72
C GLY A 107 -54.55 -5.96 34.06
#